data_AF-A0A953KGK9-F1
#
_entry.id   AF-A0A953KGK9-F1
#
_cell.length_a   1.000
_cell.length_b   1.000
_cell.length_c   1.000
_cell.angle_alpha   90.00
_cell.angle_beta   90.00
_cell.angle_gamma   90.00
#
_symmetry.space_group_name_H-M   'P 1'
#
loop_
_entity.id
_entity.type
_entity.pdbx_description
1 polymer ?
#
loop_
_entity_poly.entity_id
_entity_poly.type
_entity_poly.pdbx_seq_one_letter_code
_entity_poly.pdbx_strand_id
1 'polypeptide(L)'
;MDQFSFQYPTWFLFLCIGAALFVSLLVYYKSRQFSERPFWHKLILASLRFLASFLIFFLLLHPLFKKYEQDIKKPLVVIAQDMTASLCVRDSQWMSDYYKDQEKESDKW
;
A
#
# COMPACT_ATOMS: atom_id res chain seq x y z
N MET A 1 -1.11 -16.99 -17.09
CA MET A 1 -1.47 -15.62 -16.67
C MET A 1 -0.24 -15.07 -15.97
N ASP A 2 0.42 -14.07 -16.54
CA ASP A 2 1.73 -13.59 -16.07
C ASP A 2 1.66 -13.10 -14.62
N GLN A 3 2.10 -13.99 -13.72
CA GLN A 3 2.04 -13.88 -12.26
C GLN A 3 3.12 -12.95 -11.67
N PHE A 4 3.89 -12.26 -12.51
CA PHE A 4 4.91 -11.30 -12.11
C PHE A 4 4.46 -9.87 -12.45
N SER A 5 3.79 -9.22 -11.49
CA SER A 5 3.52 -7.78 -11.57
C SER A 5 4.61 -7.02 -10.84
N PHE A 6 5.52 -6.36 -11.56
CA PHE A 6 6.42 -5.38 -10.96
C PHE A 6 5.67 -4.07 -10.74
N GLN A 7 5.84 -3.46 -9.57
CA GLN A 7 5.24 -2.15 -9.27
C GLN A 7 5.83 -1.04 -10.15
N TYR A 8 7.07 -1.22 -10.58
CA TYR A 8 7.82 -0.33 -11.46
C TYR A 8 8.14 -1.03 -12.79
N PRO A 9 8.34 -0.27 -13.88
CA PRO A 9 8.76 -0.83 -15.15
C PRO A 9 10.02 -1.70 -14.99
N THR A 10 10.01 -2.90 -15.57
CA THR A 10 11.15 -3.85 -15.51
C THR A 10 12.45 -3.27 -16.04
N TRP A 11 12.37 -2.22 -16.88
CA TRP A 11 13.53 -1.52 -17.42
C TRP A 11 14.40 -0.83 -16.33
N PHE A 12 13.84 -0.53 -15.15
CA PHE A 12 14.62 -0.02 -14.01
C PHE A 12 15.70 -0.98 -13.53
N LEU A 13 15.59 -2.29 -13.81
CA LEU A 13 16.66 -3.24 -13.52
C LEU A 13 17.95 -2.91 -14.28
N PHE A 14 17.86 -2.46 -15.53
CA PHE A 14 19.04 -2.07 -16.30
C PHE A 14 19.71 -0.83 -15.71
N LEU A 15 18.92 0.14 -15.24
CA LEU A 15 19.43 1.34 -14.56
C LEU A 15 20.12 0.96 -13.24
N CYS A 16 19.51 0.08 -12.45
CA CYS A 16 20.06 -0.46 -11.22
C CYS A 16 21.42 -1.15 -11.44
N ILE A 17 21.51 -2.03 -12.45
CA ILE A 17 22.77 -2.69 -12.83
C ILE A 17 23.81 -1.65 -13.26
N GLY A 18 23.43 -0.73 -14.14
CA GLY A 18 24.32 0.32 -14.64
C GLY A 18 24.87 1.20 -13.51
N ALA A 19 24.02 1.62 -12.57
CA ALA A 19 24.41 2.43 -11.43
C ALA A 19 25.35 1.68 -10.47
N ALA A 20 25.04 0.42 -10.13
CA ALA A 20 25.90 -0.40 -9.28
C ALA A 20 27.28 -0.64 -9.92
N LEU A 21 27.30 -0.87 -11.23
CA LEU A 21 28.52 -1.13 -12.00
C LEU A 21 29.37 0.14 -12.09
N PHE A 22 28.73 1.30 -12.35
CA PHE A 22 29.37 2.60 -12.36
C PHE A 22 30.01 2.94 -11.00
N VAL A 23 29.29 2.76 -9.90
CA VAL A 23 29.81 3.00 -8.55
C VAL A 23 31.00 2.09 -8.24
N SER A 24 30.90 0.80 -8.54
CA SER A 24 32.00 -0.15 -8.30
C SER A 24 33.25 0.20 -9.11
N LEU A 25 33.09 0.50 -10.41
CA LEU A 25 34.20 0.91 -11.27
C LEU A 25 34.85 2.20 -10.80
N LEU A 26 34.08 3.22 -10.43
CA LEU A 26 34.61 4.53 -10.03
C LEU A 26 35.48 4.40 -8.76
N VAL A 27 35.03 3.61 -7.79
CA VAL A 27 35.78 3.37 -6.54
C VAL A 27 37.10 2.64 -6.79
N TYR A 28 37.12 1.63 -7.66
CA TYR A 28 38.35 0.85 -7.93
C TYR A 28 39.27 1.51 -8.96
N TYR A 29 38.76 2.36 -9.85
CA TYR A 29 39.57 3.11 -10.81
C TYR A 29 40.50 4.11 -10.10
N LYS A 30 40.03 4.75 -9.02
CA LYS A 30 40.81 5.75 -8.27
C LYS A 30 41.75 5.15 -7.20
N SER A 31 41.58 3.87 -6.86
CA SER A 31 42.33 3.26 -5.75
C SER A 31 43.75 2.83 -6.16
N ARG A 32 44.74 3.63 -5.75
CA ARG A 32 46.18 3.27 -5.83
C ARG A 32 46.65 2.29 -4.74
N GLN A 33 45.82 2.02 -3.74
CA GLN A 33 46.18 1.21 -2.55
C GLN A 33 46.47 -0.26 -2.86
N PHE A 34 46.09 -0.75 -4.04
CA PHE A 34 46.29 -2.14 -4.42
C PHE A 34 47.36 -2.34 -5.50
N SER A 35 48.29 -1.39 -5.69
CA SER A 35 49.32 -1.51 -6.74
C SER A 35 50.23 -2.73 -6.53
N GLU A 36 50.37 -3.21 -5.29
CA GLU A 36 51.24 -4.32 -4.92
C GLU A 36 50.52 -5.69 -4.92
N ARG A 37 49.20 -5.73 -5.13
CA ARG A 37 48.41 -6.97 -5.06
C ARG A 37 47.98 -7.49 -6.44
N PRO A 38 47.79 -8.82 -6.57
CA PRO A 38 47.27 -9.44 -7.78
C PRO A 38 45.94 -8.80 -8.22
N PHE A 39 45.75 -8.64 -9.53
CA PHE A 39 44.54 -8.10 -10.13
C PHE A 39 43.27 -8.84 -9.67
N TRP A 40 43.35 -10.15 -9.44
CA TRP A 40 42.26 -10.99 -8.94
C TRP A 40 41.67 -10.52 -7.62
N HIS A 41 42.49 -10.04 -6.67
CA HIS A 41 41.95 -9.53 -5.40
C HIS A 41 41.10 -8.28 -5.60
N LYS A 42 41.53 -7.37 -6.49
CA LYS A 42 40.74 -6.18 -6.83
C LYS A 42 39.43 -6.59 -7.51
N LEU A 43 39.48 -7.58 -8.40
CA LEU A 43 38.30 -8.06 -9.11
C LEU A 43 37.27 -8.68 -8.15
N ILE A 44 37.70 -9.56 -7.23
CA ILE A 44 36.80 -10.18 -6.24
C ILE A 44 36.15 -9.10 -5.37
N LEU A 45 36.93 -8.15 -4.88
CA LEU A 45 36.45 -7.10 -3.99
C LEU A 45 35.54 -6.10 -4.71
N ALA A 46 35.79 -5.81 -5.99
CA ALA A 46 34.92 -5.02 -6.86
C ALA A 46 33.61 -5.75 -7.19
N SER A 47 33.67 -7.05 -7.48
CA SER A 47 32.48 -7.89 -7.72
C SER A 47 31.59 -7.98 -6.48
N LEU A 48 32.18 -8.18 -5.30
CA LEU A 48 31.44 -8.20 -4.03
C LEU A 48 30.76 -6.86 -3.75
N ARG A 49 31.46 -5.75 -3.99
CA ARG A 49 30.94 -4.38 -3.83
C ARG A 49 29.80 -4.10 -4.82
N PHE A 50 29.97 -4.53 -6.07
CA PHE A 50 28.94 -4.44 -7.10
C PHE A 50 27.69 -5.22 -6.68
N LEU A 51 27.84 -6.47 -6.24
CA LEU A 51 26.74 -7.33 -5.83
C LEU A 51 25.98 -6.74 -4.63
N ALA A 52 26.69 -6.22 -3.63
CA ALA A 52 26.06 -5.56 -2.48
C ALA A 52 25.28 -4.31 -2.88
N SER A 53 25.86 -3.46 -3.74
CA SER A 53 25.20 -2.22 -4.20
C SER A 53 23.99 -2.52 -5.09
N PHE A 54 24.13 -3.52 -5.99
CA PHE A 54 23.04 -4.01 -6.81
C PHE A 54 21.91 -4.58 -5.94
N LEU A 55 22.23 -5.37 -4.92
CA LEU A 55 21.23 -5.93 -4.01
C LEU A 55 20.43 -4.84 -3.29
N ILE A 56 21.11 -3.77 -2.84
CA ILE A 56 20.46 -2.62 -2.21
C ILE A 56 19.49 -1.94 -3.18
N PHE A 57 19.92 -1.64 -4.40
CA PHE A 57 19.05 -1.03 -5.40
C PHE A 57 17.92 -1.97 -5.87
N PHE A 58 18.19 -3.27 -5.97
CA PHE A 58 17.18 -4.28 -6.28
C PHE A 58 16.13 -4.36 -5.19
N LEU A 59 16.53 -4.32 -3.91
CA LEU A 59 15.63 -4.31 -2.78
C LEU A 59 14.83 -3.01 -2.70
N LEU A 60 15.44 -1.89 -3.09
CA LEU A 60 14.78 -0.58 -3.20
C LEU A 60 13.67 -0.57 -4.27
N LEU A 61 13.80 -1.40 -5.30
CA LEU A 61 12.76 -1.57 -6.32
C LEU A 61 11.51 -2.28 -5.76
N HIS A 62 11.55 -2.75 -4.51
CA HIS A 62 10.49 -3.47 -3.83
C HIS A 62 9.87 -4.53 -4.76
N PRO A 63 10.61 -5.62 -5.08
CA PRO A 63 10.03 -6.73 -5.82
C PRO A 63 8.85 -7.27 -5.00
N LEU A 64 7.64 -6.84 -5.37
CA LEU A 64 6.45 -7.09 -4.59
C LEU A 64 6.06 -8.57 -4.82
N PHE A 65 6.38 -9.42 -3.86
CA PHE A 65 5.87 -10.80 -3.82
C PHE A 65 4.39 -10.76 -3.45
N LYS A 66 3.56 -10.32 -4.38
CA LYS A 66 2.10 -10.29 -4.21
C LYS A 66 1.59 -11.72 -4.38
N LYS A 67 1.42 -12.44 -3.26
CA LYS A 67 0.60 -13.65 -3.27
C LYS A 67 -0.84 -13.23 -3.56
N TYR A 68 -1.31 -13.52 -4.77
CA TYR A 68 -2.72 -13.37 -5.13
C TYR A 68 -3.51 -14.49 -4.44
N GLU A 69 -3.93 -14.25 -3.21
CA GLU A 69 -4.96 -15.05 -2.56
C GLU A 69 -6.31 -14.55 -3.08
N GLN A 70 -6.80 -15.12 -4.18
CA GLN A 70 -8.15 -14.85 -4.67
C GLN A 70 -9.17 -15.59 -3.78
N ASP A 71 -9.65 -14.91 -2.75
CA ASP A 71 -10.78 -15.38 -1.97
C ASP A 71 -12.08 -14.99 -2.69
N ILE A 72 -12.60 -15.91 -3.51
CA ILE A 72 -13.86 -15.71 -4.26
C ILE A 72 -15.03 -15.77 -3.27
N LYS A 73 -15.38 -14.62 -2.69
CA LYS A 73 -16.58 -14.49 -1.86
C LYS A 73 -17.81 -14.32 -2.75
N LYS A 74 -18.82 -15.17 -2.52
CA LYS A 74 -20.15 -15.02 -3.16
C LYS A 74 -20.74 -13.66 -2.78
N PRO A 75 -21.27 -12.87 -3.72
CA PRO A 75 -21.88 -11.58 -3.41
C PRO A 75 -23.11 -11.81 -2.53
N LEU A 76 -23.01 -11.50 -1.24
CA LEU A 76 -24.14 -11.46 -0.33
C LEU A 76 -24.78 -10.08 -0.46
N VAL A 77 -25.91 -10.02 -1.18
CA VAL A 77 -26.72 -8.82 -1.28
C VAL A 77 -27.45 -8.64 0.05
N VAL A 78 -26.90 -7.81 0.94
CA VAL A 78 -27.57 -7.42 2.18
C VAL A 78 -28.39 -6.16 1.88
N ILE A 79 -29.70 -6.30 1.88
CA ILE A 79 -30.62 -5.17 1.78
C ILE A 79 -30.75 -4.57 3.18
N ALA A 80 -29.99 -3.52 3.48
CA ALA A 80 -30.15 -2.74 4.69
C ALA A 80 -31.29 -1.73 4.47
N GLN A 81 -32.41 -1.91 5.17
CA GLN A 81 -33.49 -0.93 5.22
C GLN A 81 -33.20 0.05 6.36
N ASP A 82 -32.79 1.27 6.02
CA ASP A 82 -32.64 2.36 6.98
C ASP A 82 -34.02 2.95 7.27
N MET A 83 -34.56 2.64 8.46
CA MET A 83 -35.80 3.22 8.97
C MET A 83 -35.55 4.46 9.84
N THR A 84 -34.46 5.21 9.61
CA THR A 84 -34.27 6.52 10.25
C THR A 84 -35.06 7.60 9.51
N ALA A 85 -36.36 7.36 9.29
CA ALA A 85 -37.30 8.39 8.88
C ALA A 85 -37.55 9.28 10.09
N SER A 86 -36.64 10.24 10.30
CA SER A 86 -36.80 11.39 11.20
C SER A 86 -37.47 11.04 12.52
N LEU A 87 -36.69 10.80 13.57
CA LEU A 87 -37.18 11.12 14.92
C LEU A 87 -37.47 12.63 14.91
N CYS A 88 -38.69 13.00 14.49
CA CYS A 88 -39.33 14.23 14.87
C CYS A 88 -39.52 14.07 16.37
N VAL A 89 -38.48 14.43 17.12
CA VAL A 89 -38.53 14.60 18.56
C VAL A 89 -39.55 15.71 18.75
N ARG A 90 -40.78 15.26 18.89
CA ARG A 90 -41.95 16.07 19.12
C ARG A 90 -41.88 16.35 20.62
N ASP A 91 -41.44 17.56 20.96
CA ASP A 91 -41.19 18.01 22.33
C ASP A 91 -42.36 17.65 23.24
N SER A 92 -42.09 17.33 24.52
CA SER A 92 -43.09 16.92 25.51
C SER A 92 -44.32 17.83 25.61
N GLN A 93 -44.21 19.09 25.17
CA GLN A 93 -45.33 20.03 25.05
C GLN A 93 -46.39 19.57 24.02
N TRP A 94 -45.99 19.00 22.88
CA TRP A 94 -46.91 18.48 21.86
C TRP A 94 -47.83 17.38 22.43
N MET A 95 -47.28 16.55 23.32
CA MET A 95 -47.98 15.40 23.86
C MET A 95 -49.06 15.86 24.84
N SER A 96 -48.74 16.85 25.68
CA SER A 96 -49.71 17.45 26.59
C SER A 96 -50.84 18.15 25.86
N ASP A 97 -50.57 18.81 24.74
CA ASP A 97 -51.59 19.51 23.97
C ASP A 97 -52.50 18.52 23.22
N TYR A 98 -51.94 17.43 22.70
CA TYR A 98 -52.73 16.36 22.07
C TYR A 98 -53.75 15.71 23.03
N TYR A 99 -53.35 15.44 24.28
CA TYR A 99 -54.27 14.86 25.26
C TYR A 99 -55.35 15.83 25.73
N LYS A 100 -55.04 17.14 25.82
CA LYS A 100 -56.04 18.17 26.18
C LYS A 100 -57.10 18.35 25.10
N ASP A 101 -56.74 18.23 23.83
CA ASP A 101 -57.70 18.32 22.73
C ASP A 101 -58.64 17.11 22.70
N GLN A 102 -58.14 15.91 23.01
CA GLN A 102 -58.96 14.70 23.12
C GLN A 102 -59.94 14.76 24.29
N GLU A 103 -59.52 15.31 25.43
CA GLU A 103 -60.39 15.48 26.60
C GLU A 103 -61.54 16.48 26.33
N LYS A 104 -61.25 17.59 25.63
CA LYS A 104 -62.28 18.53 25.16
C LYS A 104 -63.25 17.96 24.14
N GLU A 105 -62.80 17.03 23.31
CA GLU A 105 -63.63 16.39 22.30
C GLU A 105 -64.52 15.30 22.91
N SER A 106 -64.05 14.63 23.97
CA SER A 106 -64.84 13.70 24.77
C SER A 106 -65.93 14.37 25.61
N ASP A 107 -65.70 15.58 26.11
CA ASP A 107 -66.69 16.37 26.88
C ASP A 107 -67.78 17.02 25.98
N LYS A 108 -67.69 16.83 24.65
CA LYS A 108 -68.59 17.43 23.66
C LYS A 108 -69.80 16.56 23.31
N TRP A 109 -69.90 15.36 23.90
CA TRP A 109 -71.00 14.40 23.75
C TRP A 109 -71.39 13.83 25.11
#